data_AF-A0A6A4WLL6-F1
#
_entry.id   AF-A0A6A4WLL6-F1
#
_cell.length_a   1.000
_cell.length_b   1.000
_cell.length_c   1.000
_cell.angle_alpha   90.00
_cell.angle_beta   90.00
_cell.angle_gamma   90.00
#
_symmetry.space_group_name_H-M   'P 1'
#
loop_
_entity.id
_entity.type
_entity.pdbx_description
1 polymer ?
#
loop_
_entity_poly.entity_id
_entity_poly.type
_entity_poly.pdbx_seq_one_letter_code
_entity_poly.pdbx_strand_id
1 'polypeptide(L)'
;MNRIRSSNPAITGVVSMVNNGPNTNGTQFFICAAKITWLDGKNVAFGLVTEGLQVLRKIEALGTAQGVPLKRIVVHKCGQIIND
;
A
#
# COMPACT_ATOMS: atom_id res chain seq x y z
N MET A 1 14.93 11.48 7.91
CA MET A 1 14.27 10.16 7.84
C MET A 1 12.94 10.21 8.55
N ASN A 2 11.83 10.32 7.81
CA ASN A 2 10.49 10.26 8.38
C ASN A 2 10.21 8.80 8.79
N ARG A 3 10.43 8.47 10.06
CA ARG A 3 10.09 7.14 10.62
C ARG A 3 8.58 6.91 10.48
N ILE A 4 8.19 5.87 9.76
CA ILE A 4 6.83 5.32 9.83
C ILE A 4 6.70 4.69 11.23
N ARG A 5 6.09 5.43 12.16
CA ARG A 5 5.78 4.89 13.48
C ARG A 5 4.59 3.94 13.33
N SER A 6 4.54 2.86 14.11
CA SER A 6 3.37 1.96 14.17
C SER A 6 2.07 2.67 14.56
N SER A 7 2.16 3.90 15.09
CA SER A 7 1.07 4.79 15.45
C SER A 7 0.80 5.91 14.44
N ASN A 8 1.47 5.91 13.27
CA ASN A 8 1.13 6.87 12.23
C ASN A 8 -0.13 6.37 11.51
N PRO A 9 -1.18 7.20 11.39
CA PRO A 9 -2.38 6.79 10.70
C PRO A 9 -2.01 6.37 9.28
N ALA A 10 -2.56 5.26 8.80
CA ALA A 10 -2.42 4.87 7.41
C ALA A 10 -2.98 5.99 6.50
N ILE A 11 -2.11 6.84 5.97
CA ILE A 11 -2.43 7.97 5.07
C ILE A 11 -2.18 7.57 3.61
N THR A 12 -2.65 8.36 2.65
CA THR A 12 -2.39 8.14 1.23
C THR A 12 -0.89 7.93 0.95
N GLY A 13 -0.56 6.89 0.20
CA GLY A 13 0.81 6.51 -0.16
C GLY A 13 1.50 5.55 0.80
N VAL A 14 0.93 5.26 1.98
CA VAL A 14 1.51 4.27 2.91
C VAL A 14 1.39 2.87 2.31
N VAL A 15 2.49 2.12 2.33
CA VAL A 15 2.58 0.71 1.93
C VAL A 15 2.54 -0.16 3.19
N SER A 16 1.65 -1.14 3.20
CA SER A 16 1.39 -1.98 4.38
C SER A 16 1.10 -3.43 4.01
N MET A 17 1.42 -4.36 4.92
CA MET A 17 1.28 -5.81 4.70
C MET A 17 -0.16 -6.28 4.88
N VAL A 18 -0.66 -7.07 3.93
CA VAL A 18 -1.88 -7.86 4.11
C VAL A 18 -1.58 -9.05 5.01
N ASN A 19 -2.51 -9.38 5.90
CA ASN A 19 -2.46 -10.55 6.76
C ASN A 19 -3.86 -11.12 6.98
N ASN A 20 -3.94 -12.31 7.56
CA ASN A 20 -5.16 -12.98 7.99
C ASN A 20 -5.19 -13.11 9.53
N GLY A 21 -4.77 -12.06 10.23
CA GLY A 21 -4.62 -12.03 11.69
C GLY A 21 -3.16 -11.86 12.15
N PRO A 22 -2.93 -11.74 13.46
CA PRO A 22 -1.60 -11.50 14.02
C PRO A 22 -0.57 -12.52 13.54
N ASN A 23 0.63 -12.05 13.16
CA ASN A 23 1.77 -12.88 12.74
C ASN A 23 1.51 -13.77 11.49
N THR A 24 0.64 -13.33 10.58
CA THR A 24 0.35 -14.05 9.31
C THR A 24 0.70 -13.24 8.06
N ASN A 25 1.71 -12.37 8.15
CA ASN A 25 2.21 -11.63 6.99
C ASN A 25 2.81 -12.61 5.97
N GLY A 26 2.44 -12.46 4.70
CA GLY A 26 3.01 -13.21 3.58
C GLY A 26 3.70 -12.28 2.59
N THR A 27 3.34 -12.40 1.32
CA THR A 27 3.88 -11.56 0.23
C THR A 27 2.93 -10.45 -0.23
N GLN A 28 1.65 -10.53 0.16
CA GLN A 28 0.63 -9.58 -0.25
C GLN A 28 0.79 -8.26 0.52
N PHE A 29 0.73 -7.15 -0.21
CA PHE A 29 0.76 -5.81 0.34
C PHE A 29 -0.34 -4.96 -0.29
N PHE A 30 -0.65 -3.83 0.35
CA PHE A 30 -1.52 -2.81 -0.19
C PHE A 30 -0.88 -1.43 -0.08
N ILE A 31 -1.34 -0.50 -0.92
CA ILE A 31 -0.97 0.91 -0.86
C ILE A 31 -2.23 1.70 -0.54
N CYS A 32 -2.20 2.52 0.50
CA CYS A 32 -3.34 3.31 0.92
C CYS A 32 -3.59 4.42 -0.11
N ALA A 33 -4.76 4.46 -0.74
CA ALA A 33 -5.14 5.56 -1.62
C ALA A 33 -5.84 6.72 -0.88
N ALA A 34 -6.31 6.46 0.33
CA ALA A 34 -6.91 7.42 1.26
C ALA A 34 -6.46 7.11 2.70
N LYS A 35 -6.86 7.95 3.65
CA LYS A 35 -6.61 7.72 5.07
C LYS A 35 -7.49 6.56 5.59
N ILE A 36 -6.89 5.53 6.20
CA ILE A 36 -7.57 4.30 6.63
C ILE A 36 -7.19 3.88 8.07
N THR A 37 -7.65 4.65 9.05
CA THR A 37 -7.27 4.47 10.47
C THR A 37 -7.74 3.16 11.11
N TRP A 38 -8.70 2.45 10.52
CA TRP A 38 -9.23 1.20 11.08
C TRP A 38 -8.27 0.00 10.95
N LEU A 39 -7.17 0.17 10.22
CA LEU A 39 -6.10 -0.82 10.07
C LEU A 39 -4.92 -0.57 11.03
N ASP A 40 -4.93 0.54 11.77
CA ASP A 40 -3.88 0.86 12.73
C ASP A 40 -3.80 -0.25 13.79
N GLY A 41 -2.59 -0.77 14.05
CA GLY A 41 -2.34 -1.89 14.94
C GLY A 41 -2.74 -3.28 14.40
N LYS A 42 -3.36 -3.36 13.21
CA LYS A 42 -3.75 -4.64 12.57
C LYS A 42 -2.83 -5.02 11.41
N ASN A 43 -2.44 -4.04 10.60
CA ASN A 43 -1.56 -4.24 9.45
C ASN A 43 -0.26 -3.46 9.63
N VAL A 44 0.86 -4.07 9.25
CA VAL A 44 2.18 -3.49 9.45
C VAL A 44 2.52 -2.55 8.30
N ALA A 45 2.58 -1.24 8.58
CA ALA A 45 3.10 -0.25 7.64
C ALA A 45 4.64 -0.34 7.58
N PHE A 46 5.20 -0.43 6.37
CA PHE A 46 6.64 -0.63 6.16
C PHE A 46 7.27 0.26 5.08
N GLY A 47 6.47 1.03 4.34
CA GLY A 47 6.97 1.92 3.31
C GLY A 47 6.04 3.09 3.02
N LEU A 48 6.56 4.06 2.28
CA LEU A 48 5.81 5.21 1.77
C LEU A 48 6.19 5.39 0.30
N VAL A 49 5.18 5.56 -0.56
CA VAL A 49 5.40 5.94 -1.96
C VAL A 49 6.06 7.31 -2.02
N THR A 50 7.29 7.37 -2.52
CA THR A 50 8.07 8.61 -2.71
C THR A 50 7.81 9.24 -4.08
N GLU A 51 7.62 8.42 -5.11
CA GLU A 51 7.35 8.84 -6.48
C GLU A 51 6.21 8.03 -7.10
N GLY A 52 5.48 8.62 -8.06
CA GLY A 52 4.46 7.89 -8.81
C GLY A 52 3.07 7.84 -8.17
N LEU A 53 2.72 8.72 -7.22
CA LEU A 53 1.37 8.81 -6.64
C LEU A 53 0.27 8.99 -7.71
N GLN A 54 0.57 9.63 -8.83
CA GLN A 54 -0.34 9.74 -9.98
C GLN A 54 -0.67 8.39 -10.62
N VAL A 55 0.25 7.42 -10.57
CA VAL A 55 0.00 6.05 -11.04
C VAL A 55 -0.94 5.33 -10.05
N LEU A 56 -0.73 5.51 -8.74
CA LEU A 56 -1.65 5.00 -7.72
C LEU A 56 -3.09 5.50 -7.94
N ARG A 57 -3.27 6.80 -8.26
CA ARG A 57 -4.59 7.36 -8.60
C ARG A 57 -5.22 6.74 -9.85
N LYS A 58 -4.42 6.46 -10.87
CA LYS A 58 -4.90 5.76 -12.09
C LYS A 58 -5.32 4.32 -11.79
N ILE A 59 -4.60 3.62 -10.90
CA ILE A 59 -4.97 2.27 -10.44
C ILE A 59 -6.28 2.33 -9.64
N GLU A 60 -6.40 3.27 -8.69
CA GLU A 60 -7.60 3.50 -7.87
C GLU A 60 -8.85 3.77 -8.72
N ALA A 61 -8.73 4.61 -9.76
CA ALA A 61 -9.83 4.93 -10.68
C ALA A 61 -10.36 3.72 -11.48
N LEU A 62 -9.61 2.61 -11.51
CA LEU A 62 -10.04 1.35 -12.14
C LEU A 62 -10.60 0.35 -11.12
N GLY A 63 -10.69 0.72 -9.83
CA GLY A 63 -11.29 -0.09 -8.78
C GLY A 63 -12.82 -0.12 -8.86
N THR A 64 -13.40 -1.06 -8.13
CA THR A 64 -14.85 -1.18 -7.92
C THR A 64 -15.14 -1.32 -6.44
N ALA A 65 -16.39 -1.12 -6.03
CA ALA A 65 -16.80 -1.30 -4.64
C ALA A 65 -16.57 -2.74 -4.11
N GLN A 66 -16.55 -3.72 -5.02
CA GLN A 66 -16.32 -5.13 -4.71
C GLN A 66 -14.81 -5.48 -4.66
N GLY A 67 -13.92 -4.53 -4.95
CA GLY A 67 -12.48 -4.73 -4.98
C GLY A 67 -11.94 -5.42 -6.24
N VAL A 68 -12.81 -5.81 -7.18
CA VAL A 68 -12.40 -6.40 -8.47
C VAL A 68 -12.09 -5.29 -9.47
N PRO A 69 -10.88 -5.17 -10.01
CA PRO A 69 -10.54 -4.11 -10.95
C PRO A 69 -11.28 -4.25 -12.30
N LEU A 70 -11.64 -3.13 -12.91
CA LEU A 70 -12.27 -3.06 -14.24
C LEU A 70 -11.34 -3.52 -15.37
N LYS A 71 -10.03 -3.50 -15.14
CA LYS A 71 -8.99 -3.93 -16.09
C LYS A 71 -7.92 -4.70 -15.34
N ARG A 72 -7.23 -5.60 -16.05
CA ARG A 72 -6.06 -6.28 -15.50
C ARG A 72 -4.93 -5.27 -15.26
N ILE A 73 -4.44 -5.21 -14.01
CA ILE A 73 -3.33 -4.37 -13.58
C ILE A 73 -2.24 -5.31 -13.06
N VAL A 74 -1.03 -5.21 -13.62
CA VAL A 74 0.08 -6.11 -13.29
C VAL A 74 1.35 -5.31 -13.05
N VAL A 75 2.17 -5.76 -12.10
CA VAL A 75 3.55 -5.28 -11.95
C VAL A 75 4.36 -5.88 -13.08
N HIS A 76 4.62 -5.10 -14.13
CA HIS A 76 5.33 -5.59 -15.31
C HIS A 76 6.84 -5.75 -15.07
N LYS A 77 7.44 -4.87 -14.26
CA LYS A 77 8.84 -4.91 -13.86
C LYS A 77 8.98 -4.32 -12.45
N CYS A 78 9.86 -4.90 -11.63
CA CYS A 78 10.20 -4.42 -10.30
C CYS A 78 11.70 -4.66 -10.03
N GLY A 79 12.22 -4.01 -8.99
CA GLY A 79 13.60 -4.13 -8.57
C GLY A 79 13.93 -3.16 -7.44
N GLN A 80 15.15 -3.25 -6.94
CA GLN A 80 15.70 -2.29 -6.00
C GLN A 80 16.43 -1.20 -6.78
N ILE A 81 16.19 0.07 -6.42
CA ILE A 81 17.01 1.18 -6.87
C ILE A 81 18.27 1.15 -6.02
N ILE A 82 19.40 0.83 -6.65
CA ILE A 82 20.71 0.83 -6.01
C ILE A 82 21.28 2.22 -6.29
N ASN A 83 21.22 3.09 -5.28
CA ASN A 83 21.69 4.49 -5.22
C ASN A 83 20.57 5.54 -5.38
N ASP A 84 20.20 6.16 -4.25
CA ASP A 84 19.48 7.43 -4.12
C ASP A 84 20.36 8.41 -3.31
#